data_AF-A0A850AWR1-F1
#
_entry.id   AF-A0A850AWR1-F1
#
_cell.length_a   1.000
_cell.length_b   1.000
_cell.length_c   1.000
_cell.angle_alpha   90.00
_cell.angle_beta   90.00
_cell.angle_gamma   90.00
#
_symmetry.space_group_name_H-M   'P 1'
#
loop_
_entity.id
_entity.type
_entity.pdbx_description
1 polymer ?
#
loop_
_entity_poly.entity_id
_entity_poly.type
_entity_poly.pdbx_seq_one_letter_code
_entity_poly.pdbx_strand_id
1 'polypeptide(L)'
;MDEQGAAKAAEPTVEDRARAAEERARALEGRLEIERTARRMGIVDEDAAYRLLDTDRLQWDDAGRPRNVEALLRDLIAERPWLRMEGATASEAAVSPTNPSGGGGRRLTREAIRRMTSDEINAQWDAVVAALRTGI
;
A
#
# COMPACT_ATOMS: atom_id res chain seq x y z
N MET A 1 49.53 29.88 -16.20
CA MET A 1 48.65 30.70 -15.34
C MET A 1 47.53 31.15 -16.25
N ASP A 2 46.32 30.61 -16.21
CA ASP A 2 45.60 29.82 -15.19
C ASP A 2 44.56 28.98 -15.95
N GLU A 3 44.53 27.66 -15.82
CA GLU A 3 43.81 26.89 -14.80
C GLU A 3 42.33 27.27 -14.61
N GLN A 4 41.48 26.25 -14.74
CA GLN A 4 40.14 26.09 -14.14
C GLN A 4 38.91 26.49 -14.97
N GLY A 5 38.00 25.51 -15.07
CA GLY A 5 36.70 25.63 -15.73
C GLY A 5 36.13 24.33 -16.29
N ALA A 6 36.79 23.18 -16.09
CA ALA A 6 36.25 21.87 -16.44
C ALA A 6 35.17 21.42 -15.43
N ALA A 7 34.04 22.15 -15.35
CA ALA A 7 32.83 21.64 -14.72
C ALA A 7 32.04 20.82 -15.76
N LYS A 8 32.61 19.68 -16.18
CA LYS A 8 31.83 18.65 -16.87
C LYS A 8 30.86 18.10 -15.83
N ALA A 9 29.58 18.44 -15.96
CA ALA A 9 28.51 17.80 -15.23
C ALA A 9 28.72 16.28 -15.30
N ALA A 10 29.05 15.67 -14.17
CA ALA A 10 29.16 14.23 -14.05
C ALA A 10 27.76 13.67 -14.29
N GLU A 11 27.53 13.08 -15.47
CA GLU A 11 26.33 12.31 -15.70
C GLU A 11 26.29 11.21 -14.64
N PRO A 12 25.22 11.11 -13.83
CA PRO A 12 25.13 10.05 -12.84
C PRO A 12 25.23 8.73 -13.59
N THR A 13 26.22 7.92 -13.20
CA THR A 13 26.48 6.65 -13.85
C THR A 13 25.26 5.74 -13.73
N VAL A 14 25.17 4.68 -14.54
CA VAL A 14 24.05 3.73 -14.44
C VAL A 14 23.94 3.15 -13.02
N GLU A 15 25.07 2.93 -12.34
CA GLU A 15 25.13 2.55 -10.93
C GLU A 15 24.64 3.62 -9.96
N ASP A 16 24.97 4.90 -10.16
CA ASP A 16 24.41 6.00 -9.35
C ASP A 16 22.89 6.12 -9.52
N ARG A 17 22.40 5.93 -10.75
CA ARG A 17 20.95 5.91 -11.05
C ARG A 17 20.26 4.71 -10.42
N ALA A 18 20.88 3.53 -10.45
CA ALA A 18 20.36 2.32 -9.83
C ALA A 18 20.28 2.48 -8.30
N ARG A 19 21.35 2.98 -7.67
CA ARG A 19 21.37 3.24 -6.23
C ARG A 19 20.33 4.27 -5.81
N ALA A 20 20.21 5.38 -6.54
CA ALA A 20 19.20 6.40 -6.27
C ALA A 20 17.77 5.87 -6.49
N ALA A 21 17.55 4.96 -7.44
CA ALA A 21 16.27 4.31 -7.65
C ALA A 21 15.93 3.35 -6.50
N GLU A 22 16.90 2.57 -6.01
CA GLU A 22 16.73 1.69 -4.86
C GLU A 22 16.42 2.47 -3.57
N GLU A 23 17.12 3.57 -3.32
CA GLU A 23 16.86 4.42 -2.15
C GLU A 23 15.45 5.04 -2.21
N ARG A 24 15.02 5.49 -3.40
CA ARG A 24 13.65 5.96 -3.60
C ARG A 24 12.63 4.85 -3.42
N ALA A 25 12.89 3.66 -3.94
CA ALA A 25 11.99 2.52 -3.79
C ALA A 25 11.81 2.15 -2.31
N ARG A 26 12.90 2.11 -1.54
CA ARG A 26 12.87 1.87 -0.09
C ARG A 26 12.09 2.95 0.66
N ALA A 27 12.34 4.23 0.33
CA ALA A 27 11.62 5.34 0.96
C ALA A 27 10.11 5.29 0.65
N LEU A 28 9.74 4.95 -0.59
CA LEU A 28 8.34 4.78 -0.99
C LEU A 28 7.71 3.58 -0.29
N GLU A 29 8.41 2.45 -0.17
CA GLU A 29 7.91 1.27 0.52
C GLU A 29 7.64 1.55 2.00
N GLY A 30 8.56 2.24 2.68
CA GLY A 30 8.37 2.67 4.06
C GLY A 30 7.17 3.60 4.22
N ARG A 31 7.05 4.61 3.34
CA ARG A 31 5.89 5.52 3.33
C ARG A 31 4.58 4.77 3.12
N LEU A 32 4.52 3.87 2.14
CA LEU A 32 3.33 3.08 1.83
C LEU A 32 2.92 2.19 3.00
N GLU A 33 3.86 1.59 3.72
CA GLU A 33 3.54 0.77 4.90
C GLU A 33 2.94 1.62 6.02
N ILE A 34 3.47 2.84 6.21
CA ILE A 34 2.94 3.81 7.18
C ILE A 34 1.50 4.21 6.80
N GLU A 35 1.28 4.62 5.56
CA GLU A 35 -0.05 5.00 5.06
C GLU A 35 -1.05 3.83 5.13
N ARG A 36 -0.64 2.61 4.76
CA ARG A 36 -1.48 1.40 4.87
C ARG A 36 -1.88 1.12 6.30
N THR A 37 -0.94 1.26 7.23
CA THR A 37 -1.17 1.01 8.65
C THR A 37 -2.04 2.11 9.25
N ALA A 38 -1.84 3.37 8.88
CA ALA A 38 -2.71 4.49 9.22
C ALA A 38 -4.15 4.29 8.75
N ARG A 39 -4.35 3.88 7.49
CA ARG A 39 -5.67 3.52 6.93
C ARG A 39 -6.35 2.41 7.70
N ARG A 40 -5.63 1.32 7.99
CA ARG A 40 -6.16 0.20 8.79
C ARG A 40 -6.62 0.65 10.18
N MET A 41 -5.96 1.65 10.76
CA MET A 41 -6.35 2.23 12.05
C MET A 41 -7.45 3.29 11.96
N GLY A 42 -7.94 3.63 10.77
CA GLY A 42 -8.98 4.65 10.59
C GLY A 42 -8.47 6.08 10.79
N ILE A 43 -7.18 6.31 10.57
CA ILE A 43 -6.62 7.67 10.49
C ILE A 43 -7.17 8.33 9.22
N VAL A 44 -7.69 9.54 9.36
CA VAL A 44 -8.31 10.31 8.27
C VAL A 44 -7.26 10.97 7.39
N ASP A 45 -6.17 11.44 8.00
CA ASP A 45 -5.07 12.13 7.32
C ASP A 45 -3.77 11.33 7.45
N GLU A 46 -3.52 10.49 6.45
CA GLU A 46 -2.35 9.61 6.39
C GLU A 46 -1.04 10.38 6.17
N ASP A 47 -1.11 11.48 5.41
CA ASP A 47 0.04 12.32 5.11
C ASP A 47 0.43 13.14 6.36
N ALA A 48 -0.53 13.66 7.10
CA ALA A 48 -0.29 14.25 8.42
C ALA A 48 0.27 13.21 9.39
N ALA A 49 -0.27 11.99 9.41
CA ALA A 49 0.27 10.93 10.25
C ALA A 49 1.72 10.59 9.92
N TYR A 50 2.10 10.53 8.63
CA TYR A 50 3.49 10.34 8.21
C TYR A 50 4.38 11.51 8.65
N ARG A 51 3.95 12.76 8.45
CA ARG A 51 4.72 13.96 8.82
C ARG A 51 4.89 14.15 10.32
N LEU A 52 3.92 13.69 11.10
CA LEU A 52 3.90 13.80 12.56
C LEU A 52 4.45 12.56 13.25
N LEU A 53 4.70 11.47 12.50
CA LEU A 53 5.33 10.28 13.02
C LEU A 53 6.75 10.63 13.48
N ASP A 54 7.09 10.20 14.69
CA ASP A 54 8.44 10.33 15.20
C ASP A 54 9.37 9.36 14.46
N THR A 55 10.03 9.87 13.41
CA THR A 55 10.94 9.11 12.56
C THR A 55 12.18 8.61 13.30
N ASP A 56 12.57 9.27 14.41
CA ASP A 56 13.68 8.84 15.25
C ASP A 56 13.32 7.60 16.07
N ARG A 57 12.04 7.43 16.40
CA ARG A 57 11.53 6.22 17.09
C ARG A 57 11.17 5.10 16.11
N LEU A 58 11.22 5.34 14.80
CA LEU A 58 10.85 4.37 13.77
C LEU A 58 11.94 3.30 13.64
N GLN A 59 11.57 2.06 13.95
CA GLN A 59 12.45 0.91 13.82
C GLN A 59 12.27 0.31 12.43
N TRP A 60 13.35 0.26 11.68
CA TRP A 60 13.39 -0.34 10.34
C TRP A 60 13.87 -1.79 10.45
N ASP A 61 13.26 -2.69 9.70
CA ASP A 61 13.73 -4.08 9.54
C ASP A 61 14.88 -4.17 8.52
N ASP A 62 15.49 -5.36 8.39
CA ASP A 62 16.57 -5.62 7.42
C ASP A 62 16.14 -5.41 5.95
N ALA A 63 14.83 -5.41 5.69
CA ALA A 63 14.25 -5.12 4.37
C ALA A 63 13.99 -3.62 4.16
N GLY A 64 14.29 -2.76 5.13
CA GLY A 64 14.03 -1.33 5.06
C GLY A 64 12.55 -0.97 5.24
N ARG A 65 11.77 -1.82 5.92
CA ARG A 65 10.36 -1.59 6.25
C ARG A 65 10.21 -1.24 7.72
N PRO A 66 9.32 -0.30 8.06
CA PRO A 66 9.12 0.11 9.43
C PRO A 66 8.32 -0.96 10.22
N ARG A 67 8.88 -1.45 11.32
CA ARG A 67 8.35 -2.57 12.14
C ARG A 67 7.37 -2.13 13.23
N ASN A 68 7.58 -0.95 13.81
CA ASN A 68 6.81 -0.45 14.95
C ASN A 68 5.81 0.66 14.59
N VAL A 69 5.43 0.77 13.31
CA VAL A 69 4.47 1.77 12.80
C VAL A 69 3.18 1.78 13.60
N GLU A 70 2.61 0.60 13.88
CA GLU A 70 1.31 0.52 14.54
C GLU A 70 1.34 1.11 15.96
N ALA A 71 2.41 0.81 16.72
CA ALA A 71 2.58 1.34 18.06
C ALA A 71 2.75 2.87 18.03
N LEU A 72 3.58 3.38 17.12
CA LEU A 72 3.81 4.82 16.98
C LEU A 72 2.57 5.58 16.54
N LEU A 73 1.80 5.04 15.60
CA LEU A 73 0.55 5.65 15.15
C LEU A 73 -0.53 5.61 16.26
N ARG A 74 -0.52 4.60 17.12
CA ARG A 74 -1.41 4.55 18.29
C ARG A 74 -1.07 5.64 19.31
N ASP A 75 0.21 5.80 19.63
CA ASP A 75 0.69 6.88 20.50
C ASP A 75 0.36 8.25 19.88
N LEU A 76 0.55 8.39 18.57
CA LEU A 76 0.24 9.61 17.82
C LEU A 76 -1.26 9.96 17.86
N ILE A 77 -2.15 8.97 17.75
CA ILE A 77 -3.60 9.19 17.89
C ILE A 77 -3.94 9.65 19.32
N ALA A 78 -3.25 9.11 20.34
CA ALA A 78 -3.47 9.52 21.73
C ALA A 78 -3.03 10.98 21.98
N GLU A 79 -1.92 11.40 21.38
CA GLU A 79 -1.45 12.79 21.44
C GLU A 79 -2.28 13.74 20.57
N ARG A 80 -2.80 13.24 19.44
CA ARG A 80 -3.49 14.03 18.41
C ARG A 80 -4.79 13.34 17.98
N PRO A 81 -5.85 13.41 18.82
CA PRO A 81 -7.11 12.71 18.55
C PRO A 81 -7.78 13.11 17.24
N TRP A 82 -7.55 14.34 16.77
CA TRP A 82 -8.08 14.89 15.52
C TRP A 82 -7.63 14.13 14.26
N LEU A 83 -6.58 13.29 14.35
CA LEU A 83 -6.17 12.39 13.28
C LEU A 83 -7.18 11.26 13.04
N ARG A 84 -8.05 10.98 14.01
CA ARG A 84 -9.23 10.12 13.85
C ARG A 84 -10.48 10.98 13.78
N MET A 85 -11.37 10.67 12.85
CA MET A 85 -12.75 11.13 12.92
C MET A 85 -13.42 10.34 14.06
N GLU A 86 -13.91 11.04 15.07
CA GLU A 86 -14.79 10.46 16.09
C GLU A 86 -16.07 9.99 15.39
N GLY A 87 -16.18 8.68 15.14
CA GLY A 87 -17.26 8.08 14.33
C GLY A 87 -16.80 7.23 13.14
N ALA A 88 -15.52 7.25 12.79
CA ALA A 88 -14.93 6.24 11.92
C ALA A 88 -14.73 4.95 12.73
N THR A 89 -15.82 4.26 13.06
CA THR A 89 -15.75 2.81 13.29
C THR A 89 -14.98 2.22 12.11
N ALA A 90 -14.05 1.30 12.38
CA ALA A 90 -13.33 0.54 11.37
C ALA A 90 -14.34 -0.21 10.48
N SER A 91 -14.96 0.50 9.56
CA SER A 91 -15.86 -0.03 8.57
C SER A 91 -14.93 -0.57 7.51
N GLU A 92 -14.70 -1.88 7.61
CA GLU A 92 -14.26 -2.73 6.51
C GLU A 92 -13.21 -2.04 5.64
N ALA A 93 -11.97 -2.02 6.14
CA ALA A 93 -10.83 -1.92 5.25
C ALA A 93 -10.96 -3.06 4.24
N ALA A 94 -11.54 -2.72 3.09
CA ALA A 94 -11.53 -3.49 1.88
C ALA A 94 -10.06 -3.82 1.62
N VAL A 95 -9.69 -5.01 2.04
CA VAL A 95 -8.54 -5.75 1.57
C VAL A 95 -8.74 -5.91 0.06
N SER A 96 -8.29 -4.91 -0.70
CA SER A 96 -7.73 -5.15 -2.02
C SER A 96 -6.22 -5.03 -1.90
N PRO A 97 -5.52 -6.08 -1.43
CA PRO A 97 -4.21 -6.31 -1.98
C PRO A 97 -4.40 -6.45 -3.49
N THR A 98 -3.48 -5.90 -4.28
CA THR A 98 -3.43 -5.91 -5.74
C THR A 98 -3.25 -7.33 -6.34
N ASN A 99 -3.81 -8.34 -5.67
CA ASN A 99 -4.03 -9.69 -6.13
C ASN A 99 -5.10 -10.31 -5.21
N PRO A 100 -6.35 -10.53 -5.64
CA PRO A 100 -7.33 -11.21 -4.81
C PRO A 100 -6.85 -12.65 -4.61
N SER A 101 -6.35 -12.94 -3.41
CA SER A 101 -6.25 -14.31 -2.93
C SER A 101 -7.63 -14.92 -3.00
N GLY A 102 -7.76 -15.95 -3.84
CA GLY A 102 -8.98 -16.68 -4.20
C GLY A 102 -10.14 -16.50 -3.24
N GLY A 103 -11.10 -15.68 -3.67
CA GLY A 103 -12.29 -15.36 -2.92
C GLY A 103 -13.00 -16.61 -2.43
N GLY A 104 -13.21 -16.67 -1.12
CA GLY A 104 -14.28 -17.42 -0.47
C GLY A 104 -15.67 -16.84 -0.76
N GLY A 105 -15.87 -16.26 -1.95
CA GLY A 105 -17.18 -15.89 -2.47
C GLY A 105 -17.77 -17.12 -3.14
N ARG A 106 -18.93 -17.56 -2.64
CA ARG A 106 -19.86 -18.57 -3.22
C ARG A 106 -19.32 -19.23 -4.49
N ARG A 107 -18.83 -20.47 -4.38
CA ARG A 107 -18.45 -21.31 -5.54
C ARG A 107 -19.53 -21.18 -6.61
N LEU A 108 -19.26 -20.41 -7.66
CA LEU A 108 -20.12 -20.31 -8.82
C LEU A 108 -20.00 -21.65 -9.53
N THR A 109 -20.96 -22.55 -9.30
CA THR A 109 -20.97 -23.86 -9.96
C THR A 109 -21.36 -23.67 -11.43
N ARG A 110 -20.96 -24.62 -12.29
CA ARG A 110 -21.29 -24.59 -13.73
C ARG A 110 -22.79 -24.39 -13.99
N GLU A 111 -23.61 -24.95 -13.09
CA GLU A 111 -25.06 -24.86 -13.16
C GLU A 111 -25.59 -23.48 -12.74
N ALA A 112 -24.94 -22.82 -11.78
CA ALA A 112 -25.27 -21.44 -11.39
C ALA A 112 -24.96 -20.45 -12.51
N ILE A 113 -23.81 -20.60 -13.19
CA ILE A 113 -23.41 -19.77 -14.34
C ILE A 113 -24.43 -19.89 -15.48
N ARG A 114 -24.93 -21.10 -15.74
CA ARG A 114 -25.95 -21.32 -16.80
C ARG A 114 -27.29 -20.67 -16.49
N ARG A 115 -27.62 -20.49 -15.21
CA ARG A 115 -28.89 -19.88 -14.76
C ARG A 115 -28.81 -18.35 -14.68
N MET A 116 -27.60 -17.78 -14.75
CA MET A 116 -27.41 -16.33 -14.76
C MET A 116 -27.84 -15.75 -16.10
N THR A 117 -28.50 -14.60 -16.04
CA THR A 117 -28.79 -13.80 -17.22
C THR A 117 -27.53 -13.12 -17.74
N SER A 118 -27.55 -12.67 -19.00
CA SER A 118 -26.40 -11.99 -19.61
C SER A 118 -25.97 -10.73 -18.84
N ASP A 119 -26.91 -10.04 -18.20
CA ASP A 119 -26.63 -8.84 -17.40
C ASP A 119 -25.89 -9.20 -16.10
N GLU A 120 -26.33 -10.28 -15.43
CA GLU A 120 -25.67 -10.81 -14.23
C GLU A 120 -24.27 -11.37 -14.54
N ILE A 121 -24.09 -11.99 -15.70
CA ILE A 121 -22.77 -12.47 -16.15
C ILE A 121 -21.82 -11.31 -16.39
N ASN A 122 -22.29 -10.21 -17.00
CA ASN A 122 -21.47 -9.02 -17.22
C ASN A 122 -21.09 -8.35 -15.89
N ALA A 123 -22.03 -8.29 -14.95
CA ALA A 123 -21.79 -7.74 -13.61
C ALA A 123 -20.85 -8.62 -12.76
N GLN A 124 -20.84 -9.93 -12.99
CA GLN A 124 -20.07 -10.91 -12.21
C GLN A 124 -18.98 -11.61 -13.03
N TRP A 125 -18.51 -10.96 -14.09
CA TRP A 125 -17.58 -11.53 -15.08
C TRP A 125 -16.29 -12.09 -14.44
N ASP A 126 -15.74 -11.37 -13.45
CA ASP A 126 -14.55 -11.81 -12.69
C ASP A 126 -14.76 -13.17 -12.00
N ALA A 127 -15.91 -13.34 -11.35
CA ALA A 127 -16.28 -14.58 -10.67
C ALA A 127 -16.54 -15.74 -11.67
N VAL A 128 -17.09 -15.44 -12.84
CA VAL A 128 -17.31 -16.43 -13.92
C VAL A 128 -15.97 -16.91 -14.49
N VAL A 129 -15.05 -15.99 -14.79
CA VAL A 129 -13.70 -16.33 -15.29
C VAL A 129 -12.92 -17.14 -14.25
N ALA A 130 -13.00 -16.74 -12.97
CA ALA A 130 -12.38 -17.50 -11.89
C ALA A 130 -12.94 -18.92 -11.79
N ALA A 131 -14.24 -19.12 -11.92
CA ALA A 131 -14.87 -20.44 -11.89
C ALA A 131 -14.48 -21.31 -13.10
N LEU A 132 -14.37 -20.72 -14.31
CA LEU A 132 -13.93 -21.44 -15.51
C LEU A 132 -12.44 -21.82 -15.46
N ARG A 133 -11.59 -20.93 -14.94
CA ARG A 133 -10.14 -21.15 -14.79
C ARG A 133 -9.80 -22.18 -13.71
N THR A 134 -10.60 -22.22 -12.65
CA THR A 134 -10.41 -23.17 -11.53
C THR A 134 -10.77 -24.61 -11.92
N GLY A 135 -11.34 -24.83 -13.10
CA GLY A 135 -11.70 -26.16 -13.57
C GLY A 135 -12.83 -26.73 -12.71
N ILE A 136 -14.05 -26.38 -13.06
CA ILE A 136 -15.21 -27.21 -12.72
C ILE A 136 -15.09 -28.54 -13.43
#